data_AF-A0A961DV50-F1
#
_entry.id   AF-A0A961DV50-F1
#
_cell.length_a   1.000
_cell.length_b   1.000
_cell.length_c   1.000
_cell.angle_alpha   90.00
_cell.angle_beta   90.00
_cell.angle_gamma   90.00
#
_symmetry.space_group_name_H-M   'P 1'
#
loop_
_entity.id
_entity.type
_entity.pdbx_description
1 polymer ?
#
loop_
_entity_poly.entity_id
_entity_poly.type
_entity_poly.pdbx_seq_one_letter_code
_entity_poly.pdbx_strand_id
1 'polypeptide(L)'
;MTHPPDALPWHTDNHQVLDFAAVLTAAGTLTTARDALDYLDDPHRFHPEHALWTRCGYPRPPSPDDLAQARQLGRTSPQATELRRRHHTAAATWDAFCALLDEFDHTGRRLLLRAGDRR
;
A
#
# COMPACT_ATOMS: atom_id res chain seq x y z
N MET A 1 5.45 -31.70 -6.66
CA MET A 1 5.12 -30.28 -6.85
C MET A 1 3.89 -29.99 -6.02
N THR A 2 4.08 -29.50 -4.80
CA THR A 2 2.99 -29.19 -3.87
C THR A 2 2.57 -27.75 -4.14
N HIS A 3 1.45 -27.57 -4.85
CA HIS A 3 0.76 -26.28 -4.87
C HIS A 3 0.49 -25.89 -3.40
N PRO A 4 0.89 -24.70 -2.93
CA PRO A 4 0.40 -24.23 -1.65
C PRO A 4 -1.13 -24.14 -1.72
N PRO A 5 -1.85 -24.49 -0.64
CA PRO A 5 -3.31 -24.51 -0.63
C PRO A 5 -3.85 -23.17 -1.10
N ASP A 6 -4.88 -23.21 -1.94
CA ASP A 6 -5.59 -22.05 -2.50
C ASP A 6 -5.75 -20.97 -1.43
N ALA A 7 -4.92 -19.93 -1.49
CA ALA A 7 -5.10 -18.77 -0.63
C ALA A 7 -6.47 -18.20 -0.97
N LEU A 8 -7.35 -18.13 0.04
CA LEU A 8 -8.67 -17.53 -0.13
C LEU A 8 -8.50 -16.12 -0.75
N PRO A 9 -9.36 -15.73 -1.71
CA PRO A 9 -9.29 -14.41 -2.30
C PRO A 9 -9.28 -13.33 -1.21
N TRP A 10 -8.44 -12.29 -1.38
CA TRP A 10 -8.28 -11.21 -0.39
C TRP A 10 -9.57 -10.42 -0.12
N HIS A 11 -10.56 -10.54 -1.01
CA HIS A 11 -11.86 -9.89 -0.86
C HIS A 11 -12.91 -10.81 -0.19
N THR A 12 -12.48 -11.91 0.45
CA THR A 12 -13.41 -12.82 1.17
C THR A 12 -13.77 -12.28 2.54
N ASP A 13 -12.88 -11.49 3.15
CA ASP A 13 -13.10 -10.89 4.47
C ASP A 13 -13.25 -9.37 4.37
N ASN A 14 -14.30 -8.84 4.99
CA ASN A 14 -14.61 -7.41 5.01
C ASN A 14 -13.45 -6.58 5.55
N HIS A 15 -12.68 -7.08 6.53
CA HIS A 15 -11.56 -6.29 7.05
C HIS A 15 -10.46 -6.10 6.00
N GLN A 16 -10.21 -7.09 5.15
CA GLN A 16 -9.20 -7.02 4.09
C GLN A 16 -9.65 -6.07 2.98
N VAL A 17 -10.94 -6.10 2.65
CA VAL A 17 -11.56 -5.15 1.69
C VAL A 17 -11.45 -3.71 2.21
N LEU A 18 -11.83 -3.46 3.47
CA LEU A 18 -11.75 -2.12 4.04
C LEU A 18 -10.32 -1.62 4.21
N ASP A 19 -9.41 -2.52 4.58
CA ASP A 19 -8.00 -2.21 4.74
C ASP A 19 -7.33 -1.81 3.42
N PHE A 20 -7.66 -2.52 2.33
CA PHE A 20 -7.16 -2.18 1.01
C PHE A 20 -7.85 -0.94 0.43
N ALA A 21 -9.15 -0.73 0.70
CA ALA A 21 -9.83 0.52 0.37
C ALA A 21 -9.12 1.74 0.97
N ALA A 22 -8.72 1.66 2.24
CA ALA A 22 -7.98 2.74 2.90
C ALA A 22 -6.64 3.04 2.22
N VAL A 23 -5.95 2.01 1.71
CA VAL A 23 -4.71 2.16 0.92
C VAL A 23 -4.99 2.88 -0.39
N LEU A 24 -6.00 2.44 -1.15
CA LEU A 24 -6.35 3.05 -2.44
C LEU A 24 -6.84 4.50 -2.29
N THR A 25 -7.60 4.81 -1.24
CA THR A 25 -7.99 6.19 -0.93
C THR A 25 -6.78 7.04 -0.57
N ALA A 26 -5.88 6.55 0.27
CA ALA A 26 -4.66 7.27 0.65
C ALA A 26 -3.71 7.50 -0.54
N ALA A 27 -3.69 6.56 -1.49
CA ALA A 27 -2.89 6.66 -2.72
C ALA A 27 -3.55 7.55 -3.79
N GLY A 28 -4.79 8.01 -3.57
CA GLY A 28 -5.51 8.86 -4.51
C GLY A 28 -6.16 8.11 -5.68
N THR A 29 -6.34 6.79 -5.56
CA THR A 29 -7.05 5.97 -6.57
C THR A 29 -8.57 6.04 -6.38
N LEU A 30 -9.06 5.97 -5.13
CA LEU A 30 -10.48 6.15 -4.81
C LEU A 30 -10.71 7.59 -4.37
N THR A 31 -11.05 8.47 -5.31
CA THR A 31 -11.13 9.92 -5.07
C THR A 31 -12.55 10.42 -4.86
N THR A 32 -13.53 9.72 -5.41
CA THR A 32 -14.95 10.08 -5.32
C THR A 32 -15.75 9.05 -4.54
N ALA A 33 -16.93 9.45 -4.05
CA ALA A 33 -17.88 8.53 -3.45
C ALA A 33 -18.32 7.43 -4.44
N ARG A 34 -18.33 7.72 -5.74
CA ARG A 34 -18.64 6.74 -6.77
C ARG A 34 -17.56 5.66 -6.87
N ASP A 35 -16.30 6.05 -6.89
CA ASP A 35 -15.18 5.09 -6.95
C ASP A 35 -15.20 4.14 -5.74
N ALA A 36 -15.50 4.69 -4.55
CA ALA A 36 -15.64 3.89 -3.34
C ALA A 36 -16.81 2.90 -3.41
N LEU A 37 -17.96 3.31 -3.97
CA LEU A 37 -19.10 2.41 -4.16
C LEU A 37 -18.79 1.33 -5.21
N ASP A 38 -18.17 1.70 -6.32
CA ASP A 38 -17.78 0.76 -7.38
C ASP A 38 -16.77 -0.28 -6.86
N TYR A 39 -15.85 0.14 -5.98
CA TYR A 39 -14.92 -0.75 -5.28
C TYR A 39 -15.63 -1.74 -4.33
N LEU A 40 -16.61 -1.26 -3.56
CA LEU A 40 -17.34 -2.11 -2.60
C LEU A 40 -18.30 -3.08 -3.30
N ASP A 41 -18.90 -2.67 -4.41
CA ASP A 41 -19.77 -3.51 -5.24
C ASP A 41 -18.96 -4.61 -5.96
N ASP A 42 -17.76 -4.25 -6.43
CA ASP A 42 -16.88 -5.15 -7.16
C ASP A 42 -15.40 -5.03 -6.76
N PRO A 43 -15.00 -5.59 -5.61
CA PRO A 43 -13.62 -5.50 -5.13
C PRO A 43 -12.64 -6.35 -5.96
N HIS A 44 -13.12 -7.40 -6.64
CA HIS A 44 -12.25 -8.31 -7.39
C HIS A 44 -11.68 -7.67 -8.66
N ARG A 45 -12.29 -6.61 -9.18
CA ARG A 45 -11.71 -5.79 -10.26
C ARG A 45 -10.37 -5.17 -9.89
N PHE A 46 -10.13 -4.92 -8.60
CA PHE A 46 -8.90 -4.33 -8.07
C PHE A 46 -7.83 -5.37 -7.70
N HIS A 47 -7.99 -6.62 -8.17
CA HIS A 47 -7.01 -7.68 -7.94
C HIS A 47 -5.59 -7.34 -8.43
N PRO A 48 -5.39 -6.68 -9.59
CA PRO A 48 -4.07 -6.27 -10.03
C PRO A 48 -3.36 -5.28 -9.08
N GLU A 49 -4.09 -4.29 -8.59
CA GLU A 49 -3.62 -3.27 -7.64
C GLU A 49 -3.30 -3.92 -6.29
N HIS A 50 -4.17 -4.83 -5.82
CA HIS A 50 -3.91 -5.60 -4.60
C HIS A 50 -2.66 -6.47 -4.74
N ALA A 51 -2.46 -7.10 -5.90
CA ALA A 51 -1.27 -7.89 -6.19
C ALA A 51 0.00 -7.02 -6.23
N LEU A 52 -0.07 -5.80 -6.78
CA LEU A 52 1.03 -4.84 -6.74
C LEU A 52 1.36 -4.44 -5.29
N TRP A 53 0.36 -4.07 -4.51
CA TRP A 53 0.50 -3.72 -3.10
C TRP A 53 1.14 -4.85 -2.27
N THR A 54 0.71 -6.10 -2.50
CA THR A 54 1.29 -7.30 -1.88
C THR A 54 2.76 -7.49 -2.28
N ARG A 55 3.10 -7.32 -3.57
CA ARG A 55 4.49 -7.45 -4.06
C ARG A 55 5.41 -6.37 -3.50
N CYS A 56 4.88 -5.18 -3.23
CA CYS A 56 5.60 -4.09 -2.57
C CYS A 56 5.75 -4.30 -1.06
N GLY A 57 5.22 -5.39 -0.49
CA GLY A 57 5.34 -5.70 0.93
C GLY A 57 4.37 -4.94 1.83
N TYR A 58 3.16 -4.65 1.32
CA TYR A 58 2.09 -3.96 2.04
C TYR A 58 2.49 -2.55 2.55
N PRO A 59 2.99 -1.66 1.66
CA PRO A 59 3.31 -0.30 2.05
C PRO A 59 2.08 0.43 2.61
N ARG A 60 2.32 1.33 3.56
CA ARG A 60 1.30 2.15 4.23
C ARG A 60 1.72 3.62 4.20
N PRO A 61 0.76 4.55 4.19
CA PRO A 61 1.08 5.96 4.31
C PRO A 61 1.82 6.20 5.62
N PRO A 62 2.80 7.12 5.64
CA PRO A 62 3.57 7.42 6.83
C PRO A 62 2.64 7.94 7.93
N SER A 63 2.81 7.44 9.16
CA SER A 63 1.95 7.83 10.27
C SER A 63 2.17 9.31 10.63
N PRO A 64 1.12 10.14 10.71
CA PRO A 64 1.24 11.53 11.18
C PRO A 64 1.66 11.60 12.66
N ASP A 65 1.34 10.56 13.42
CA ASP A 65 1.63 10.49 14.86
C ASP A 65 3.11 10.30 15.16
N ASP A 66 3.88 9.70 14.24
CA ASP A 66 5.32 9.48 14.43
C ASP A 66 6.06 10.81 14.64
N LEU A 67 5.74 11.80 13.80
CA LEU A 67 6.35 13.13 13.91
C LEU A 67 5.80 13.91 15.10
N ALA A 68 4.52 13.76 15.44
CA ALA A 68 3.93 14.39 16.62
C ALA A 68 4.60 13.89 17.91
N GLN A 69 4.75 12.57 18.05
CA GLN A 69 5.45 11.94 19.17
C GLN A 69 6.94 12.32 19.20
N ALA A 70 7.62 12.34 18.05
CA ALA A 70 9.01 12.78 17.98
C ALA A 70 9.21 14.25 18.41
N ARG A 71 8.21 15.12 18.20
CA ARG A 71 8.25 16.51 18.70
C ARG A 71 8.12 16.56 20.22
N GLN A 72 7.24 15.75 20.80
CA GLN A 72 7.02 15.68 22.26
C GLN A 72 8.25 15.16 23.02
N LEU A 73 8.98 14.20 22.44
CA LEU A 73 10.17 13.59 23.05
C LEU A 73 11.45 14.47 22.99
N GLY A 74 11.41 15.60 22.28
CA GLY A 74 12.55 16.50 22.14
C GLY A 74 13.56 16.09 21.05
N ARG A 75 14.32 17.06 20.53
CA ARG A 75 15.18 16.89 19.34
C ARG A 75 16.30 15.86 19.52
N THR A 76 16.91 15.78 20.70
CA THR A 76 18.08 14.94 20.97
C THR A 76 17.74 13.54 21.48
N SER A 77 16.45 13.24 21.70
CA SER A 77 16.03 11.91 22.16
C SER A 77 16.32 10.86 21.08
N PRO A 78 16.99 9.74 21.41
CA PRO A 78 17.18 8.61 20.48
C PRO A 78 15.85 8.06 19.95
N GLN A 79 14.81 8.05 20.78
CA GLN A 79 13.46 7.63 20.38
C GLN A 79 12.84 8.60 19.35
N ALA A 80 13.05 9.90 19.51
CA ALA A 80 12.61 10.89 18.53
C ALA A 80 13.35 10.75 17.19
N THR A 81 14.64 10.43 17.22
CA THR A 81 15.43 10.13 16.00
C THR A 81 14.90 8.88 15.30
N GLU A 82 14.62 7.82 16.04
CA GLU A 82 14.09 6.58 15.48
C GLU A 82 12.69 6.78 14.86
N LEU A 83 11.80 7.51 15.53
CA LEU A 83 10.48 7.86 14.99
C LEU A 83 10.58 8.64 13.67
N ARG A 84 11.46 9.65 13.61
CA ARG A 84 11.71 10.40 12.36
C ARG A 84 12.26 9.48 11.26
N ARG A 85 13.20 8.61 11.59
CA ARG A 85 13.78 7.65 10.65
C ARG A 85 12.70 6.73 10.07
N ARG A 86 11.85 6.15 10.93
CA ARG A 86 10.72 5.30 10.52
C ARG A 86 9.76 6.05 9.61
N HIS A 87 9.36 7.26 10.00
CA HIS A 87 8.48 8.10 9.20
C HIS A 87 9.07 8.38 7.81
N HIS A 88 10.36 8.75 7.73
CA HIS A 88 11.03 8.99 6.45
C HIS A 88 11.16 7.74 5.58
N THR A 89 11.49 6.59 6.17
CA THR A 89 11.53 5.32 5.44
C THR A 89 10.14 4.95 4.93
N ALA A 90 9.11 5.05 5.76
CA ALA A 90 7.73 4.79 5.37
C ALA A 90 7.27 5.73 4.25
N ALA A 91 7.58 7.03 4.35
CA ALA A 91 7.28 8.01 3.31
C ALA A 91 7.94 7.64 1.97
N ALA A 92 9.24 7.32 1.97
CA ALA A 92 9.93 6.93 0.75
C ALA A 92 9.36 5.64 0.11
N THR A 93 9.02 4.64 0.93
CA THR A 93 8.39 3.40 0.45
C THR A 93 6.98 3.66 -0.08
N TRP A 94 6.21 4.53 0.58
CA TRP A 94 4.87 4.92 0.18
C TRP A 94 4.88 5.69 -1.14
N ASP A 95 5.75 6.69 -1.28
CA ASP A 95 5.87 7.49 -2.51
C ASP A 95 6.24 6.61 -3.72
N ALA A 96 7.15 5.65 -3.53
CA ALA A 96 7.52 4.70 -4.57
C ALA A 96 6.34 3.78 -4.96
N PHE A 97 5.52 3.37 -4.00
CA PHE A 97 4.32 2.60 -4.28
C PHE A 97 3.28 3.42 -5.05
N CYS A 98 3.00 4.65 -4.65
CA CYS A 98 2.09 5.55 -5.37
C CYS A 98 2.55 5.75 -6.82
N ALA A 99 3.84 6.00 -7.06
CA ALA A 99 4.38 6.15 -8.41
C ALA A 99 4.17 4.90 -9.28
N LEU A 100 4.33 3.70 -8.71
CA LEU A 100 4.06 2.44 -9.42
C LEU A 100 2.57 2.26 -9.71
N LEU A 101 1.70 2.69 -8.81
CA LEU A 101 0.25 2.61 -8.97
C LEU A 101 -0.23 3.58 -10.06
N ASP A 102 0.30 4.80 -10.08
CA ASP A 102 0.04 5.79 -11.13
C ASP A 102 0.53 5.30 -12.50
N GLU A 103 1.73 4.70 -12.57
CA GLU A 103 2.24 4.10 -13.81
C GLU A 103 1.35 2.95 -14.28
N PHE A 104 0.88 2.12 -13.34
CA PHE A 104 0.00 1.00 -13.62
C PHE A 104 -1.33 1.47 -14.22
N ASP A 105 -1.95 2.50 -13.66
CA ASP A 105 -3.19 3.10 -14.16
C ASP A 105 -2.98 3.75 -15.55
N HIS A 106 -1.91 4.54 -15.69
CA HIS A 106 -1.64 5.29 -16.92
C HIS A 106 -1.31 4.40 -18.12
N THR A 107 -0.61 3.28 -17.90
CA THR A 107 -0.16 2.43 -19.01
C THR A 107 -1.15 1.33 -19.37
N GLY A 108 -2.13 1.03 -18.51
CA GLY A 108 -3.03 -0.12 -18.64
C GLY A 108 -2.30 -1.47 -18.73
N ARG A 109 -0.98 -1.50 -18.50
CA ARG A 109 -0.16 -2.70 -18.59
C ARG A 109 -0.02 -3.27 -17.20
N ARG A 110 -0.52 -4.50 -17.03
CA ARG A 110 -0.06 -5.38 -15.95
C ARG A 110 1.46 -5.48 -16.06
N LEU A 111 2.18 -4.72 -15.22
CA LEU A 111 3.63 -4.72 -15.20
C LEU A 111 4.10 -6.17 -14.93
N LEU A 112 4.49 -6.85 -16.01
CA LEU A 112 5.40 -7.99 -15.97
C LEU A 112 6.77 -7.45 -15.56
N LEU A 113 6.87 -7.00 -14.31
CA LEU A 113 8.17 -6.76 -13.70
C LEU A 113 8.82 -8.13 -13.60
N ARG A 114 9.79 -8.35 -14.48
CA ARG A 114 10.49 -9.62 -14.66
C ARG A 114 11.01 -10.11 -13.31
N ALA A 115 10.44 -11.20 -12.83
CA ALA A 115 11.11 -12.08 -11.87
C ALA A 115 12.31 -12.70 -12.61
N GLY A 116 13.48 -12.06 -12.52
CA GLY A 116 14.66 -12.56 -13.22
C GLY A 116 15.83 -11.59 -13.23
N ASP A 117 16.38 -11.28 -12.06
CA ASP A 117 17.84 -11.16 -11.92
C ASP A 117 18.24 -11.28 -10.45
N ARG A 118 18.45 -12.54 -10.03
CA ARG A 118 19.43 -12.89 -9.02
C ARG A 118 20.16 -14.12 -9.54
N ARG A 119 21.34 -13.90 -10.11
CA ARG A 119 22.41 -14.89 -10.15
C ARG A 119 23.44 -14.49 -9.11
#